data_AF-A0A7C1C5G3-F1
#
_entry.id   AF-A0A7C1C5G3-F1
#
_cell.length_a   1.000
_cell.length_b   1.000
_cell.length_c   1.000
_cell.angle_alpha   90.00
_cell.angle_beta   90.00
_cell.angle_gamma   90.00
#
_symmetry.space_group_name_H-M   'P 1'
#
loop_
_entity.id
_entity.type
_entity.pdbx_description
1 polymer ?
#
loop_
_entity_poly.entity_id
_entity_poly.type
_entity_poly.pdbx_seq_one_letter_code
_entity_poly.pdbx_strand_id
1 'polypeptide(L)'
;SIISDLRKVTDVPVIYFANNGATLIELTRTAGADVLGLDWRIDIRDAVARVGDHAVQGNLDPVALFLPRDQLEARIKRILDNAAGARGHIFNLGHGILPQTPPEQARIAVEAVHRFSGR
;
A
#
# COMPACT_ATOMS: atom_id res chain seq x y z
N SER A 1 -10.92 -7.45 19.82
CA SER A 1 -9.50 -7.23 19.47
C SER A 1 -9.18 -5.76 19.73
N ILE A 2 -7.90 -5.35 19.68
CA ILE A 2 -7.51 -3.93 19.79
C ILE A 2 -8.36 -3.05 18.87
N ILE A 3 -8.58 -3.48 17.62
CA ILE A 3 -9.38 -2.72 16.65
C ILE A 3 -10.85 -2.67 17.06
N SER A 4 -11.45 -3.77 17.53
CA SER A 4 -12.84 -3.75 18.01
C SER A 4 -13.03 -2.80 19.20
N ASP A 5 -12.05 -2.69 20.09
CA ASP A 5 -12.12 -1.79 21.24
C ASP A 5 -11.93 -0.33 20.82
N LEU A 6 -11.06 -0.05 19.83
CA LEU A 6 -10.95 1.28 19.22
C LEU A 6 -12.28 1.76 18.62
N ARG A 7 -13.04 0.87 17.96
CA ARG A 7 -14.35 1.23 17.37
C ARG A 7 -15.42 1.63 18.37
N LYS A 8 -15.27 1.26 19.65
CA LYS A 8 -16.22 1.69 20.69
C LYS A 8 -16.05 3.17 21.04
N VAL A 9 -14.93 3.77 20.68
CA VAL A 9 -14.57 5.13 21.11
C VAL A 9 -14.27 6.08 19.94
N THR A 10 -14.20 5.60 18.70
CA THR A 10 -13.99 6.43 17.52
C THR A 10 -14.50 5.78 16.23
N ASP A 11 -14.99 6.63 15.33
CA ASP A 11 -15.39 6.27 13.96
C ASP A 11 -14.27 6.57 12.93
N VAL A 12 -13.09 7.01 13.39
CA VAL A 12 -11.95 7.30 12.50
C VAL A 12 -11.49 6.02 11.78
N PRO A 13 -11.18 6.07 10.47
CA PRO A 13 -10.72 4.90 9.74
C PRO A 13 -9.44 4.27 10.32
N VAL A 14 -9.42 2.94 10.40
CA VAL A 14 -8.28 2.17 10.93
C VAL A 14 -7.58 1.43 9.80
N ILE A 15 -6.27 1.66 9.67
CA ILE A 15 -5.38 0.91 8.78
C ILE A 15 -4.65 -0.15 9.59
N TYR A 16 -4.73 -1.42 9.17
CA TYR A 16 -3.94 -2.50 9.76
C TYR A 16 -2.89 -3.00 8.78
N PHE A 17 -1.61 -2.86 9.14
CA PHE A 17 -0.47 -3.33 8.36
C PHE A 17 0.14 -4.56 9.02
N ALA A 18 0.11 -5.69 8.31
CA ALA A 18 0.78 -6.92 8.72
C ALA A 18 2.06 -7.10 7.89
N ASN A 19 3.23 -6.80 8.48
CA ASN A 19 4.51 -7.05 7.83
C ASN A 19 4.72 -8.56 7.61
N ASN A 20 5.31 -8.94 6.47
CA ASN A 20 5.40 -10.33 6.01
C ASN A 20 4.01 -11.00 5.89
N GLY A 21 2.97 -10.19 5.59
CA GLY A 21 1.56 -10.59 5.62
C GLY A 21 1.03 -11.16 4.31
N ALA A 22 1.85 -11.24 3.25
CA ALA A 22 1.42 -11.67 1.91
C ALA A 22 0.65 -13.01 1.88
N THR A 23 1.00 -13.95 2.77
CA THR A 23 0.33 -15.25 2.91
C THR A 23 -0.85 -15.24 3.88
N LEU A 24 -1.02 -14.17 4.64
CA LEU A 24 -1.98 -14.04 5.75
C LEU A 24 -3.18 -13.16 5.41
N ILE A 25 -3.34 -12.72 4.15
CA ILE A 25 -4.41 -11.77 3.74
C ILE A 25 -5.78 -12.21 4.26
N GLU A 26 -6.10 -13.51 4.16
CA GLU A 26 -7.41 -14.04 4.54
C GLU A 26 -7.67 -13.92 6.04
N LEU A 27 -6.61 -14.03 6.85
CA LEU A 27 -6.64 -13.79 8.28
C LEU A 27 -6.65 -12.29 8.60
N THR A 28 -5.85 -11.48 7.89
CA THR A 28 -5.77 -10.03 8.10
C THR A 28 -7.12 -9.35 7.86
N ARG A 29 -7.91 -9.83 6.91
CA ARG A 29 -9.28 -9.37 6.66
C ARG A 29 -10.21 -9.50 7.87
N THR A 30 -9.96 -10.44 8.78
CA THR A 30 -10.79 -10.64 9.97
C THR A 30 -10.40 -9.72 11.13
N ALA A 31 -9.40 -8.85 10.97
CA ALA A 31 -8.91 -7.98 12.03
C ALA A 31 -9.90 -6.84 12.40
N GLY A 32 -10.82 -6.49 11.50
CA GLY A 32 -11.81 -5.41 11.68
C GLY A 32 -11.34 -4.01 11.25
N ALA A 33 -10.25 -3.93 10.48
CA ALA A 33 -9.74 -2.69 9.90
C ALA A 33 -10.54 -2.26 8.65
N ASP A 34 -10.51 -0.98 8.30
CA ASP A 34 -11.12 -0.50 7.05
C ASP A 34 -10.17 -0.65 5.86
N VAL A 35 -8.87 -0.49 6.12
CA VAL A 35 -7.79 -0.53 5.13
C VAL A 35 -6.77 -1.58 5.52
N LEU A 36 -6.41 -2.44 4.58
CA LEU A 36 -5.34 -3.42 4.75
C LEU A 36 -4.04 -2.89 4.14
N GLY A 37 -3.02 -2.73 4.98
CA GLY A 37 -1.67 -2.42 4.55
C GLY A 37 -0.97 -3.66 4.01
N LEU A 38 -0.41 -3.55 2.81
CA LEU A 38 0.23 -4.63 2.08
C LEU A 38 1.72 -4.37 1.93
N ASP A 39 2.54 -5.40 2.18
CA ASP A 39 3.96 -5.35 1.84
C ASP A 39 4.20 -5.72 0.36
N TRP A 40 5.45 -5.56 -0.10
CA TRP A 40 5.83 -5.67 -1.51
C TRP A 40 5.99 -7.11 -2.01
N ARG A 41 5.85 -8.12 -1.15
CA ARG A 41 6.06 -9.54 -1.50
C ARG A 41 4.87 -10.17 -2.23
N ILE A 42 3.79 -9.43 -2.41
CA ILE A 42 2.63 -9.81 -3.22
C ILE A 42 2.41 -8.79 -4.32
N ASP A 43 2.01 -9.24 -5.52
CA ASP A 43 1.53 -8.30 -6.54
C ASP A 43 0.22 -7.67 -6.05
N ILE A 44 0.10 -6.35 -6.17
CA ILE A 44 -1.08 -5.65 -5.67
C ILE A 44 -2.37 -6.10 -6.37
N ARG A 45 -2.29 -6.57 -7.62
CA ARG A 45 -3.45 -7.15 -8.34
C ARG A 45 -3.97 -8.40 -7.61
N ASP A 46 -3.06 -9.29 -7.23
CA ASP A 46 -3.38 -10.54 -6.54
C ASP A 46 -3.91 -10.25 -5.13
N ALA A 47 -3.32 -9.27 -4.45
CA ALA A 47 -3.84 -8.81 -3.17
C ALA A 47 -5.26 -8.24 -3.30
N VAL A 48 -5.51 -7.37 -4.29
CA VAL A 48 -6.83 -6.77 -4.53
C VAL A 48 -7.90 -7.84 -4.79
N ALA A 49 -7.59 -8.92 -5.51
CA ALA A 49 -8.50 -10.04 -5.70
C ALA A 49 -8.83 -10.79 -4.39
N ARG A 50 -7.94 -10.70 -3.38
CA ARG A 50 -8.01 -11.46 -2.13
C ARG A 50 -8.48 -10.64 -0.93
N VAL A 51 -8.45 -9.31 -0.96
CA VAL A 51 -8.88 -8.42 0.16
C VAL A 51 -10.39 -8.16 0.21
N GLY A 52 -11.11 -8.44 -0.89
CA GLY A 52 -12.56 -8.25 -1.03
C GLY A 52 -12.99 -6.80 -0.79
N ASP A 53 -13.93 -6.56 0.13
CA ASP A 53 -14.51 -5.22 0.32
C ASP A 53 -13.64 -4.23 1.11
N HIS A 54 -12.37 -4.57 1.38
CA HIS A 54 -11.45 -3.66 2.05
C HIS A 54 -10.77 -2.71 1.06
N ALA A 55 -10.51 -1.48 1.49
CA ALA A 55 -9.51 -0.65 0.83
C ALA A 55 -8.10 -1.18 1.12
N VAL A 56 -7.13 -0.81 0.30
CA VAL A 56 -5.73 -1.25 0.44
C VAL A 56 -4.77 -0.08 0.54
N GLN A 57 -3.68 -0.26 1.27
CA GLN A 57 -2.54 0.65 1.33
C GLN A 57 -1.26 -0.07 0.91
N GLY A 58 -0.43 0.57 0.08
CA GLY A 58 0.86 0.02 -0.35
C GLY A 58 1.04 0.02 -1.88
N ASN A 59 1.92 -0.79 -2.45
CA ASN A 59 2.84 -1.69 -1.75
C ASN A 59 4.25 -1.68 -2.36
N LEU A 60 4.71 -0.51 -2.81
CA LEU A 60 6.01 -0.37 -3.46
C LEU A 60 7.14 -0.86 -2.55
N ASP A 61 8.03 -1.72 -3.07
CA ASP A 61 9.26 -2.12 -2.39
C ASP A 61 10.08 -0.86 -2.03
N PRO A 62 10.45 -0.62 -0.76
CA PRO A 62 11.27 0.53 -0.38
C PRO A 62 12.60 0.63 -1.16
N VAL A 63 13.17 -0.50 -1.58
CA VAL A 63 14.40 -0.54 -2.37
C VAL A 63 14.20 0.01 -3.79
N ALA A 64 12.96 0.04 -4.30
CA ALA A 64 12.66 0.62 -5.60
C ALA A 64 12.98 2.12 -5.67
N LEU A 65 13.05 2.82 -4.53
CA LEU A 65 13.46 4.22 -4.47
C LEU A 65 14.94 4.45 -4.84
N PHE A 66 15.74 3.40 -5.04
CA PHE A 66 17.10 3.51 -5.57
C PHE A 66 17.18 3.32 -7.08
N LEU A 67 16.07 3.04 -7.75
CA LEU A 67 16.03 2.87 -9.19
C LEU A 67 16.28 4.20 -9.93
N PRO A 68 16.75 4.12 -11.19
CA PRO A 68 16.66 5.25 -12.11
C PRO A 68 15.22 5.76 -12.23
N ARG A 69 15.06 7.07 -12.46
CA ARG A 69 13.76 7.76 -12.45
C ARG A 69 12.71 7.07 -13.33
N ASP A 70 13.06 6.76 -14.57
CA ASP A 70 12.18 6.11 -15.54
C ASP A 70 11.69 4.74 -15.05
N GLN A 71 12.56 3.95 -14.41
CA GLN A 71 12.22 2.64 -13.86
C GLN A 71 11.36 2.74 -12.61
N LEU A 72 11.65 3.70 -11.72
CA LEU A 72 10.83 3.99 -10.54
C LEU A 72 9.42 4.42 -10.96
N GLU A 73 9.31 5.37 -11.90
CA GLU A 73 8.04 5.85 -12.42
C GLU A 73 7.24 4.74 -13.09
N ALA A 74 7.88 3.87 -13.89
CA ALA A 74 7.24 2.71 -14.49
C ALA A 74 6.75 1.70 -13.44
N ARG A 75 7.49 1.51 -12.33
CA ARG A 75 7.08 0.65 -11.21
C ARG A 75 5.86 1.21 -10.50
N ILE A 76 5.86 2.52 -10.21
CA ILE A 76 4.73 3.22 -9.59
C ILE A 76 3.48 3.13 -10.46
N LYS A 77 3.61 3.45 -11.76
CA LYS A 77 2.48 3.38 -12.69
C LYS A 77 1.87 1.98 -12.72
N ARG A 78 2.70 0.94 -12.79
CA ARG A 78 2.23 -0.46 -12.78
C ARG A 78 1.44 -0.80 -11.52
N ILE A 79 1.89 -0.36 -10.34
CA ILE A 79 1.19 -0.59 -9.08
C ILE A 79 -0.17 0.10 -9.10
N LEU A 80 -0.22 1.37 -9.52
CA LEU A 80 -1.48 2.12 -9.64
C LEU A 80 -2.45 1.47 -10.61
N ASP A 81 -1.98 1.07 -11.80
CA ASP A 81 -2.80 0.38 -12.81
C ASP A 81 -3.32 -0.97 -12.26
N ASN A 82 -2.47 -1.75 -11.57
CA ASN A 82 -2.83 -3.04 -11.00
C ASN A 82 -3.80 -2.93 -9.82
N ALA A 83 -3.81 -1.80 -9.12
CA ALA A 83 -4.72 -1.52 -8.01
C ALA A 83 -6.06 -0.92 -8.44
N ALA A 84 -6.27 -0.64 -9.74
CA ALA A 84 -7.48 0.02 -10.24
C ALA A 84 -8.81 -0.71 -9.94
N GLY A 85 -8.77 -2.01 -9.64
CA GLY A 85 -9.92 -2.80 -9.22
C GLY A 85 -10.20 -2.78 -7.71
N ALA A 86 -9.37 -2.11 -6.90
CA ALA A 86 -9.57 -2.03 -5.46
C ALA A 86 -10.77 -1.13 -5.12
N ARG A 87 -11.46 -1.42 -4.01
CA ARG A 87 -12.48 -0.51 -3.44
C ARG A 87 -11.90 0.89 -3.18
N GLY A 88 -10.65 0.95 -2.74
CA GLY A 88 -9.89 2.16 -2.58
C GLY A 88 -8.41 1.81 -2.46
N HIS A 89 -7.54 2.66 -3.00
CA HIS A 89 -6.09 2.46 -2.98
C HIS A 89 -5.38 3.70 -2.44
N ILE A 90 -4.70 3.53 -1.31
CA ILE A 90 -3.75 4.49 -0.76
C ILE A 90 -2.37 4.04 -1.20
N PHE A 91 -1.81 4.67 -2.23
CA PHE A 91 -0.44 4.36 -2.64
C PHE A 91 0.52 4.62 -1.47
N ASN A 92 1.36 3.64 -1.17
CA ASN A 92 2.41 3.76 -0.16
C ASN A 92 3.54 2.77 -0.46
N LEU A 93 4.63 2.89 0.28
CA LEU A 93 5.62 1.82 0.36
C LEU A 93 5.03 0.61 1.08
N GLY A 94 5.58 -0.58 0.80
CA GLY A 94 5.26 -1.82 1.50
C GLY A 94 5.96 -1.96 2.85
N HIS A 95 6.80 -1.00 3.22
CA HIS A 95 7.45 -0.85 4.54
C HIS A 95 8.00 0.58 4.68
N GLY A 96 8.54 0.92 5.85
CA GLY A 96 9.24 2.18 6.06
C GLY A 96 10.38 2.42 5.06
N ILE A 97 10.57 3.68 4.68
CA ILE A 97 11.67 4.16 3.84
C ILE A 97 13.03 3.82 4.47
N LEU A 98 14.02 3.49 3.63
CA LEU A 98 15.37 3.19 4.10
C LEU A 98 16.12 4.49 4.44
N PRO A 99 16.90 4.55 5.53
CA PRO A 99 17.63 5.77 5.92
C PRO A 99 18.57 6.31 4.83
N GLN A 100 19.06 5.43 3.95
CA GLN A 100 19.97 5.78 2.86
C GLN A 100 19.25 6.30 1.61
N THR A 101 17.91 6.24 1.57
CA THR A 101 17.14 6.72 0.42
C THR A 101 17.33 8.23 0.27
N PRO A 102 17.84 8.72 -0.88
CA PRO A 102 17.94 10.15 -1.11
C PRO A 102 16.56 10.81 -1.06
N PRO A 103 16.35 11.93 -0.33
CA PRO A 103 15.05 12.60 -0.27
C PRO A 103 14.46 12.95 -1.65
N GLU A 104 15.34 13.22 -2.62
CA GLU A 104 14.96 13.48 -4.02
C GLU A 104 14.26 12.28 -4.68
N GLN A 105 14.65 11.05 -4.36
CA GLN A 105 13.98 9.85 -4.86
C GLN A 105 12.57 9.70 -4.29
N ALA A 106 12.38 10.06 -3.02
CA ALA A 106 11.06 10.11 -2.41
C ALA A 106 10.18 11.17 -3.08
N ARG A 107 10.74 12.35 -3.39
CA ARG A 107 10.04 13.41 -4.14
C ARG A 107 9.60 12.93 -5.53
N ILE A 108 10.50 12.29 -6.29
CA ILE A 108 10.17 11.70 -7.60
C ILE A 108 9.01 10.72 -7.47
N ALA A 109 9.03 9.85 -6.45
CA ALA A 109 7.95 8.89 -6.24
C ALA A 109 6.60 9.58 -5.97
N VAL A 110 6.57 10.58 -5.07
CA VAL A 110 5.34 11.33 -4.76
C VAL A 110 4.80 12.07 -5.99
N GLU A 111 5.67 12.74 -6.75
CA GLU A 111 5.28 13.43 -7.98
C GLU A 111 4.75 12.48 -9.05
N ALA A 112 5.38 11.31 -9.20
CA ALA A 112 4.93 10.29 -10.12
C ALA A 112 3.55 9.74 -9.72
N VAL A 113 3.33 9.51 -8.42
CA VAL A 113 2.01 9.10 -7.90
C VAL A 113 0.96 10.13 -8.26
N HIS A 114 1.15 11.41 -7.90
CA HIS A 114 0.17 12.47 -8.22
C HIS A 114 -0.09 12.61 -9.72
N ARG A 115 0.95 12.49 -10.56
CA ARG A 115 0.81 12.60 -12.02
C ARG A 115 0.05 11.42 -12.62
N PHE A 116 0.24 10.21 -12.11
CA PHE A 116 -0.42 9.01 -12.63
C PHE A 116 -1.77 8.73 -11.98
N SER A 117 -2.04 9.26 -10.78
CA SER A 117 -3.31 9.09 -10.07
C SER A 117 -4.27 10.27 -10.21
N GLY A 118 -3.77 11.45 -10.60
CA GLY A 118 -4.57 12.64 -10.86
C GLY A 118 -5.56 12.39 -12.00
N ARG A 119 -6.83 12.26 -11.63
CA ARG A 119 -7.99 12.39 -12.52
C ARG A 119 -8.68 13.71 -12.22
#